data_AF-A0A5X6ET60-F1
#
_entry.id   AF-A0A5X6ET60-F1
#
_cell.length_a   1.000
_cell.length_b   1.000
_cell.length_c   1.000
_cell.angle_alpha   90.00
_cell.angle_beta   90.00
_cell.angle_gamma   90.00
#
_symmetry.space_group_name_H-M   'P 1'
#
loop_
_entity.id
_entity.type
_entity.pdbx_description
1 polymer ?
#
loop_
_entity_poly.entity_id
_entity_poly.type
_entity_poly.pdbx_seq_one_letter_code
_entity_poly.pdbx_strand_id
1 'polypeptide(L)'
;MSKHQSRKAAAISLFSSSAIASKYQQSALMLEAKGAWRRAARQWLALFDCVGADHEREYAALQREKCLTRAEELTRQAAKLANKTDSK
;
A
#
# COMPACT_ATOMS: atom_id res chain seq x y z
N MET A 1 27.65 25.23 3.18
CA MET A 1 27.84 23.79 3.49
C MET A 1 26.46 23.12 3.55
N SER A 2 26.02 22.53 2.43
CA SER A 2 24.68 21.95 2.27
C SER A 2 24.58 20.59 2.96
N LYS A 3 23.75 20.50 4.01
CA LYS A 3 23.41 19.23 4.67
C LYS A 3 22.19 18.63 3.96
N HIS A 4 22.40 17.94 2.83
CA HIS A 4 21.40 17.00 2.32
C HIS A 4 21.47 15.72 3.16
N GLN A 5 20.83 15.76 4.33
CA GLN A 5 20.69 14.58 5.16
C GLN A 5 19.63 13.67 4.53
N SER A 6 20.11 12.53 4.05
CA SER A 6 19.39 11.46 3.36
C SER A 6 18.09 11.07 4.08
N ARG A 7 16.93 11.46 3.54
CA ARG A 7 15.60 10.98 3.96
C ARG A 7 15.28 9.62 3.33
N LYS A 8 16.17 8.64 3.49
CA LYS A 8 15.91 7.26 3.05
C LYS A 8 16.06 6.36 4.29
N ALA A 9 14.97 5.65 4.62
CA ALA A 9 14.85 4.64 5.68
C ALA A 9 14.38 5.08 7.08
N ALA A 10 13.40 5.99 7.19
CA ALA A 10 12.60 6.15 8.42
C ALA A 10 11.28 5.34 8.36
N ALA A 11 11.34 4.08 7.90
CA ALA A 11 10.17 3.22 7.72
C ALA A 11 9.99 2.19 8.86
N ILE A 12 10.61 2.40 10.02
CA ILE A 12 10.64 1.38 11.07
C ILE A 12 9.94 1.93 12.33
N SER A 13 8.79 1.31 12.60
CA SER A 13 8.02 1.31 13.85
C SER A 13 7.11 2.51 14.14
N LEU A 14 6.16 2.79 13.26
CA LEU A 14 4.97 3.60 13.62
C LEU A 14 3.97 2.84 14.52
N PHE A 15 4.08 1.51 14.62
CA PHE A 15 3.12 0.65 15.32
C PHE A 15 3.78 -0.08 16.49
N SER A 16 4.05 0.65 17.57
CA SER A 16 4.98 0.22 18.63
C SER A 16 4.46 -0.88 19.58
N SER A 17 3.24 -1.41 19.42
CA SER A 17 2.67 -2.36 20.41
C SER A 17 1.97 -3.60 19.87
N SER A 18 1.68 -3.72 18.56
CA SER A 18 0.91 -4.86 18.03
C SER A 18 1.70 -5.68 17.00
N ALA A 19 2.14 -6.87 17.42
CA ALA A 19 2.78 -7.85 16.53
C ALA A 19 1.87 -8.24 15.34
N ILE A 20 0.55 -8.15 15.51
CA ILE A 20 -0.43 -8.38 14.44
C ILE A 20 -0.40 -7.22 13.43
N ALA A 21 -0.38 -5.96 13.90
CA ALA A 21 -0.27 -4.79 13.02
C ALA A 21 1.03 -4.83 12.20
N SER A 22 2.16 -5.18 12.82
CA SER A 22 3.44 -5.31 12.10
C SER A 22 3.39 -6.40 11.01
N LYS A 23 2.71 -7.53 11.26
CA LYS A 23 2.52 -8.59 10.26
C LYS A 23 1.71 -8.11 9.06
N TYR A 24 0.62 -7.38 9.30
CA TYR A 24 -0.20 -6.81 8.22
C TYR A 24 0.58 -5.76 7.43
N GLN A 25 1.35 -4.89 8.10
CA GLN A 25 2.20 -3.91 7.45
C GLN A 25 3.23 -4.58 6.53
N GLN A 26 3.98 -5.56 7.05
CA GLN A 26 5.00 -6.27 6.27
C GLN A 26 4.38 -6.99 5.07
N SER A 27 3.25 -7.66 5.27
CA SER A 27 2.52 -8.35 4.20
C SER A 27 2.02 -7.38 3.13
N ALA A 28 1.50 -6.22 3.53
CA ALA A 28 1.06 -5.18 2.62
C ALA A 28 2.21 -4.68 1.75
N LEU A 29 3.35 -4.33 2.38
CA LEU A 29 4.55 -3.86 1.68
C LEU A 29 5.12 -4.91 0.71
N MET A 30 5.14 -6.19 1.10
CA MET A 30 5.57 -7.27 0.22
C MET A 30 4.63 -7.44 -0.99
N LEU A 31 3.33 -7.23 -0.81
CA LEU A 31 2.35 -7.30 -1.89
C LEU A 31 2.44 -6.09 -2.81
N GLU A 32 2.69 -4.89 -2.27
CA GLU A 32 3.00 -3.69 -3.08
C GLU A 32 4.23 -3.91 -3.95
N ALA A 33 5.31 -4.46 -3.39
CA ALA A 33 6.53 -4.76 -4.13
C ALA A 33 6.29 -5.76 -5.29
N LYS A 34 5.31 -6.66 -5.13
CA LYS A 34 4.90 -7.63 -6.17
C LYS A 34 3.85 -7.07 -7.15
N GLY A 35 3.41 -5.82 -6.98
CA GLY A 35 2.31 -5.24 -7.77
C GLY A 35 0.94 -5.87 -7.49
N ALA A 36 0.79 -6.60 -6.39
CA ALA A 36 -0.46 -7.27 -6.00
C ALA A 36 -1.40 -6.30 -5.26
N TRP A 37 -1.73 -5.18 -5.90
CA TRP A 37 -2.32 -4.00 -5.26
C TRP A 37 -3.63 -4.25 -4.51
N ARG A 38 -4.57 -5.02 -5.08
CA ARG A 38 -5.83 -5.36 -4.38
C ARG A 38 -5.59 -6.18 -3.11
N ARG A 39 -4.58 -7.04 -3.11
CA ARG A 39 -4.21 -7.85 -1.95
C ARG A 39 -3.52 -6.98 -0.90
N ALA A 40 -2.63 -6.09 -1.32
CA ALA A 40 -2.00 -5.10 -0.44
C ALA A 40 -3.06 -4.21 0.25
N ALA A 41 -4.04 -3.69 -0.51
CA ALA A 41 -5.14 -2.88 0.03
C ALA A 41 -5.92 -3.59 1.15
N ARG A 42 -6.11 -4.92 1.05
CA ARG A 42 -6.75 -5.71 2.11
C ARG A 42 -5.88 -5.84 3.36
N GLN A 43 -4.57 -5.95 3.21
CA GLN A 43 -3.66 -5.97 4.36
C GLN A 43 -3.63 -4.62 5.07
N TRP A 44 -3.69 -3.52 4.33
CA TRP A 44 -3.84 -2.19 4.92
C TRP A 44 -5.17 -1.99 5.66
N LEU A 45 -6.27 -2.56 5.15
CA LEU A 45 -7.55 -2.58 5.87
C LEU A 45 -7.45 -3.39 7.17
N ALA A 46 -6.86 -4.59 7.12
CA ALA A 46 -6.67 -5.41 8.32
C ALA A 46 -5.78 -4.70 9.36
N LEU A 47 -4.77 -3.95 8.91
CA LEU A 47 -3.97 -3.10 9.80
C LEU A 47 -4.82 -2.00 10.42
N PHE A 48 -5.62 -1.28 9.62
CA PHE A 48 -6.55 -0.23 10.09
C PHE A 48 -7.47 -0.73 11.22
N ASP A 49 -8.01 -1.93 11.08
CA ASP A 49 -8.91 -2.53 12.07
C ASP A 49 -8.19 -2.92 13.37
N CYS A 50 -6.88 -3.20 13.30
CA CYS A 50 -6.08 -3.67 14.43
C CYS A 50 -5.36 -2.56 15.22
N VAL A 51 -5.29 -1.35 14.68
CA VAL A 51 -4.61 -0.22 15.30
C VAL A 51 -5.59 0.69 16.03
N GLY A 52 -5.16 1.24 17.15
CA GLY A 52 -6.00 2.05 18.03
C GLY A 52 -5.81 3.55 17.81
N ALA A 53 -4.63 3.99 17.38
CA ALA A 53 -4.34 5.41 17.26
C ALA A 53 -4.80 5.99 15.92
N ASP A 54 -5.33 7.22 15.94
CA ASP A 54 -5.86 7.85 14.74
C ASP A 54 -4.81 8.05 13.64
N HIS A 55 -3.59 8.43 14.02
CA HIS A 55 -2.49 8.59 13.05
C HIS A 55 -2.08 7.27 12.38
N GLU A 56 -2.16 6.15 13.10
CA GLU A 56 -1.92 4.80 12.60
C GLU A 56 -3.02 4.39 11.60
N ARG A 57 -4.29 4.69 11.94
CA ARG A 57 -5.46 4.48 11.08
C ARG A 57 -5.39 5.32 9.81
N GLU A 58 -5.06 6.60 9.94
CA GLU A 58 -4.90 7.51 8.80
C GLU A 58 -3.82 7.01 7.84
N TYR A 59 -2.66 6.60 8.37
CA TYR A 59 -1.60 6.02 7.55
C TYR A 59 -2.08 4.77 6.78
N ALA A 60 -2.78 3.86 7.46
CA ALA A 60 -3.33 2.65 6.85
C ALA A 60 -4.34 2.97 5.74
N ALA A 61 -5.23 3.94 5.99
CA ALA A 61 -6.23 4.41 5.02
C ALA A 61 -5.57 5.02 3.78
N LEU A 62 -4.56 5.87 3.94
CA LEU A 62 -3.81 6.48 2.84
C LEU A 62 -3.09 5.43 1.98
N GLN A 63 -2.43 4.45 2.60
CA GLN A 63 -1.77 3.38 1.84
C GLN A 63 -2.78 2.48 1.13
N ARG A 64 -3.94 2.22 1.75
CA ARG A 64 -5.03 1.48 1.13
C ARG A 64 -5.56 2.17 -0.11
N GLU A 65 -5.83 3.48 -0.03
CA GLU A 65 -6.30 4.29 -1.16
C GLU A 65 -5.29 4.24 -2.32
N LYS A 66 -4.01 4.48 -2.03
CA LYS A 66 -2.92 4.36 -3.02
C LYS A 66 -2.95 3.01 -3.75
N CYS A 67 -3.12 1.91 -3.01
CA CYS A 67 -3.22 0.58 -3.60
C CYS A 67 -4.45 0.41 -4.51
N LEU A 68 -5.61 0.90 -4.09
CA LEU A 68 -6.84 0.82 -4.89
C LEU A 68 -6.71 1.61 -6.19
N THR A 69 -6.22 2.85 -6.12
CA THR A 69 -5.97 3.69 -7.30
C THR A 69 -5.04 3.00 -8.30
N ARG A 70 -3.98 2.33 -7.84
CA ARG A 70 -3.08 1.56 -8.72
C ARG A 70 -3.76 0.32 -9.30
N ALA A 71 -4.57 -0.39 -8.53
CA ALA A 71 -5.32 -1.54 -9.03
C ALA A 71 -6.32 -1.15 -10.13
N GLU A 72 -7.03 -0.03 -9.95
CA GLU A 72 -7.96 0.50 -10.93
C GLU A 72 -7.26 0.94 -12.21
N GLU A 73 -6.13 1.63 -12.09
CA GLU A 73 -5.34 2.05 -13.25
C GLU A 73 -4.86 0.86 -14.09
N LEU A 74 -4.34 -0.20 -13.45
CA LEU A 74 -3.98 -1.42 -14.15
C LEU A 74 -5.18 -2.10 -14.82
N THR A 75 -6.35 -2.04 -14.19
CA THR A 75 -7.58 -2.61 -14.76
C THR A 75 -8.02 -1.84 -16.00
N ARG A 76 -7.97 -0.51 -15.96
CA ARG A 76 -8.20 0.34 -17.15
C ARG A 76 -7.22 0.03 -18.27
N GLN A 77 -5.93 -0.12 -17.94
CA GLN A 77 -4.91 -0.40 -18.94
C GLN A 77 -5.13 -1.77 -19.58
N ALA A 78 -5.43 -2.79 -18.80
CA ALA A 78 -5.76 -4.12 -19.31
C ALA A 78 -6.99 -4.09 -20.24
N ALA A 79 -8.05 -3.36 -19.87
CA ALA A 79 -9.24 -3.21 -20.71
C ALA A 79 -8.94 -2.51 -22.04
N LYS A 80 -8.12 -1.45 -22.03
CA LYS A 80 -7.68 -0.76 -23.25
C LYS A 80 -6.88 -1.68 -24.18
N LEU A 81 -6.02 -2.53 -23.62
CA LEU A 81 -5.23 -3.47 -24.39
C LEU A 81 -6.10 -4.56 -25.03
N ALA A 82 -7.08 -5.10 -24.30
CA ALA A 82 -8.05 -6.05 -24.84
C ALA A 82 -8.84 -5.47 -26.02
N ASN A 83 -9.41 -4.26 -25.85
CA ASN A 83 -10.18 -3.61 -26.93
C ASN A 83 -9.32 -3.33 -28.18
N LYS A 84 -8.01 -3.08 -28.01
CA LYS A 84 -7.09 -2.88 -29.13
C LYS A 84 -6.78 -4.18 -29.87
N THR A 85 -6.70 -5.32 -29.17
CA THR A 85 -6.44 -6.62 -29.80
C THR A 85 -7.64 -7.13 -30.58
N ASP A 86 -8.87 -6.83 -30.14
CA ASP A 86 -10.10 -7.22 -30.86
C ASP A 86 -10.37 -6.37 -32.12
N SER A 87 -9.71 -5.21 -32.25
CA SER A 87 -9.89 -4.29 -33.40
C SER A 87 -8.92 -4.57 -34.55
N LYS A 88 -8.22 -5.71 -34.56
CA LYS A 88 -7.15 -6.04 -35.51
C LYS A 88 -7.37 -7.40 -36.16
#